data_AF-A0A1U7H2M5-F1
#
_entry.id   AF-A0A1U7H2M5-F1
#
_cell.length_a   1.000
_cell.length_b   1.000
_cell.length_c   1.000
_cell.angle_alpha   90.00
_cell.angle_beta   90.00
_cell.angle_gamma   90.00
#
_symmetry.space_group_name_H-M   'P 1'
#
loop_
_entity.id
_entity.type
_entity.pdbx_description
1 polymer ?
#
loop_
_entity_poly.entity_id
_entity_poly.type
_entity_poly.pdbx_seq_one_letter_code
_entity_poly.pdbx_strand_id
1 'polypeptide(L)' 'MKGELPQEAQQIFAAAFKAAQSDGMSEEGARQIAWNSVKNQYEEGSDRKWHAKGEVTAQHHKAVTSGGN' A
#
# COMPACT_ATOMS: atom_id res chain seq x y z
N MET A 1 -0.96 18.13 12.03
CA MET A 1 -0.77 17.57 10.67
C MET A 1 -0.95 16.07 10.80
N LYS A 2 -1.93 15.54 10.06
CA LYS A 2 -2.44 14.17 10.16
C LYS A 2 -1.28 13.19 9.91
N GLY A 3 -1.20 12.07 10.60
CA GLY A 3 -0.25 11.00 10.24
C GLY A 3 -0.67 10.46 8.88
N GLU A 4 -0.02 10.92 7.82
CA GLU A 4 -0.50 10.78 6.45
C GLU A 4 -0.20 9.37 5.96
N LEU A 5 -1.27 8.59 5.71
CA LEU A 5 -1.16 7.38 4.92
C LEU A 5 -0.53 7.78 3.56
N PRO A 6 0.60 7.18 3.14
CA PRO A 6 1.24 7.52 1.87
C PRO A 6 0.25 7.39 0.71
N GLN A 7 0.46 8.20 -0.35
CA GLN A 7 -0.41 8.16 -1.52
C GLN A 7 -0.47 6.75 -2.15
N GLU A 8 0.66 6.03 -2.18
CA GLU A 8 0.73 4.63 -2.61
C GLU A 8 -0.15 3.70 -1.77
N ALA A 9 -0.17 3.86 -0.45
CA ALA A 9 -1.03 3.07 0.43
C ALA A 9 -2.53 3.36 0.17
N GLN A 10 -2.89 4.61 -0.13
CA GLN A 10 -4.26 4.93 -0.57
C GLN A 10 -4.61 4.28 -1.91
N GLN A 11 -3.65 4.20 -2.85
CA GLN A 11 -3.87 3.55 -4.14
C GLN A 11 -4.08 2.04 -3.97
N ILE A 12 -3.28 1.38 -3.11
CA ILE A 12 -3.45 -0.04 -2.78
C ILE A 12 -4.82 -0.28 -2.14
N PHE A 13 -5.22 0.58 -1.20
CA PHE A 13 -6.54 0.51 -0.58
C PHE A 13 -7.65 0.60 -1.63
N ALA A 14 -7.63 1.63 -2.48
CA ALA A 14 -8.68 1.86 -3.47
C ALA A 14 -8.76 0.72 -4.51
N ALA A 15 -7.61 0.19 -4.94
CA ALA A 15 -7.54 -0.92 -5.87
C ALA A 15 -8.13 -2.20 -5.26
N ALA A 16 -7.70 -2.58 -4.06
CA ALA A 16 -8.19 -3.75 -3.35
C ALA A 16 -9.68 -3.62 -3.00
N PHE A 17 -10.11 -2.43 -2.59
CA PHE A 17 -11.52 -2.14 -2.27
C PHE A 17 -12.41 -2.25 -3.50
N LYS A 18 -11.98 -1.69 -4.64
CA LYS A 18 -12.73 -1.78 -5.90
C LYS A 18 -12.77 -3.21 -6.43
N ALA A 19 -11.66 -3.94 -6.33
CA ALA A 19 -11.60 -5.35 -6.72
C ALA A 19 -12.56 -6.20 -5.88
N ALA A 20 -12.54 -6.07 -4.54
CA ALA A 20 -13.42 -6.80 -3.64
C ALA A 20 -14.90 -6.47 -3.85
N GLN A 21 -15.25 -5.19 -4.07
CA GLN A 21 -16.63 -4.82 -4.45
C GLN A 21 -17.05 -5.41 -5.79
N SER A 22 -16.14 -5.43 -6.78
CA SER A 22 -16.41 -6.05 -8.08
C SER A 22 -16.60 -7.56 -7.98
N ASP A 23 -16.01 -8.19 -6.97
CA ASP A 23 -16.18 -9.62 -6.65
C ASP A 23 -17.53 -9.90 -5.94
N GLY A 24 -18.30 -8.86 -5.63
CA GLY A 24 -19.58 -8.96 -4.94
C GLY A 24 -19.47 -8.96 -3.41
N MET A 25 -18.32 -8.57 -2.83
CA MET A 25 -18.20 -8.41 -1.38
C MET A 25 -18.99 -7.20 -0.88
N SER A 26 -19.58 -7.35 0.31
CA SER A 26 -20.13 -6.24 1.09
C SER A 26 -19.05 -5.19 1.38
N GLU A 27 -19.46 -3.92 1.49
CA GLU A 27 -18.56 -2.78 1.74
C GLU A 27 -17.61 -3.03 2.93
N GLU A 28 -18.12 -3.63 4.00
CA GLU A 28 -17.35 -3.97 5.20
C GLU A 28 -16.24 -5.01 4.91
N GLY A 29 -16.56 -6.06 4.14
CA GLY A 29 -15.60 -7.08 3.74
C GLY A 29 -14.55 -6.53 2.78
N ALA A 30 -14.99 -5.76 1.78
CA ALA A 30 -14.09 -5.08 0.85
C ALA A 30 -13.14 -4.12 1.57
N ARG A 31 -13.64 -3.39 2.58
CA ARG A 31 -12.83 -2.51 3.42
C ARG A 31 -11.81 -3.28 4.25
N GLN A 32 -12.18 -4.44 4.80
CA GLN A 32 -11.24 -5.29 5.53
C GLN A 32 -10.13 -5.83 4.64
N ILE A 33 -10.46 -6.34 3.45
CA ILE A 33 -9.47 -6.82 2.45
C ILE A 33 -8.53 -5.70 2.04
N ALA A 34 -9.07 -4.51 1.77
CA ALA A 34 -8.28 -3.35 1.41
C ALA A 34 -7.32 -2.92 2.52
N TRP A 35 -7.79 -2.84 3.77
CA TRP A 35 -6.91 -2.55 4.91
C TRP A 35 -5.88 -3.64 5.17
N ASN A 36 -6.21 -4.91 4.92
CA ASN A 36 -5.26 -6.01 5.04
C ASN A 36 -4.13 -5.86 4.01
N SER A 37 -4.49 -5.50 2.76
CA SER A 37 -3.53 -5.25 1.68
C SER A 37 -2.58 -4.09 2.02
N VAL A 38 -3.12 -2.99 2.57
CA VAL A 38 -2.31 -1.86 3.04
C VAL A 38 -1.40 -2.30 4.19
N LYS A 39 -1.92 -3.02 5.19
CA LYS A 39 -1.13 -3.50 6.35
C LYS A 39 -0.05 -4.52 5.97
N ASN A 40 -0.25 -5.24 4.87
CA ASN A 40 0.75 -6.16 4.35
C ASN A 40 1.96 -5.42 3.77
N GLN A 41 1.72 -4.29 3.10
CA GLN A 41 2.73 -3.46 2.44
C GLN A 41 3.29 -2.33 3.33
N TYR A 42 2.50 -1.87 4.30
CA TYR A 42 2.82 -0.78 5.22
C TYR A 42 2.51 -1.19 6.65
N GLU A 43 3.41 -0.90 7.56
CA GLU A 43 3.24 -1.11 8.98
C GLU A 43 2.94 0.21 9.68
N GLU A 44 1.97 0.21 10.61
CA GLU A 44 1.74 1.35 11.48
C GLU A 44 2.87 1.39 12.54
N GLY A 45 3.79 2.33 12.38
CA GLY A 45 4.86 2.57 13.33
C GLY A 45 4.34 3.20 14.62
N SER A 46 5.13 3.08 15.69
CA SER A 46 4.80 3.59 17.02
C SER A 46 4.51 5.10 17.06
N ASP A 47 4.97 5.85 16.05
CA ASP A 47 4.72 7.29 15.85
C ASP A 47 3.34 7.60 15.25
N ARG A 48 2.43 6.62 15.11
CA ARG A 48 1.19 6.72 14.31
C ARG A 48 1.44 7.11 12.86
N LYS A 49 2.61 6.75 12.34
CA LYS A 49 3.03 6.94 10.96
C LYS A 49 3.06 5.60 10.26
N TRP A 50 2.64 5.57 9.01
CA TRP A 50 2.73 4.37 8.20
C TRP A 50 4.09 4.28 7.54
N HIS A 51 4.79 3.19 7.77
CA HIS A 51 6.10 2.91 7.19
C HIS A 51 5.94 1.79 6.18
N ALA A 52 6.45 1.97 4.96
CA ALA A 52 6.49 0.89 3.99
C ALA A 52 7.30 -0.27 4.58
N LYS A 53 6.69 -1.44 4.67
CA LYS A 53 7.39 -2.68 4.99
C LYS A 53 8.38 -2.88 3.84
N GLY A 54 9.67 -3.03 4.14
CA GLY A 54 10.79 -2.83 3.19
C GLY A 54 10.79 -3.66 1.89
N GLU A 55 9.75 -4.46 1.62
CA GLU A 55 9.51 -5.10 0.34
C GLU A 55 9.12 -4.08 -0.76
N VAL A 56 8.45 -2.97 -0.42
CA VAL A 56 8.11 -1.89 -1.38
C VAL A 56 9.36 -1.10 -1.79
N THR A 57 10.32 -0.90 -0.86
CA THR A 57 11.57 -0.21 -1.17
C THR A 57 12.57 -1.10 -1.91
N ALA A 58 12.45 -2.43 -1.80
CA ALA A 58 13.34 -3.37 -2.47
C ALA A 58 13.12 -3.48 -4.00
N GLN A 59 11.94 -3.09 -4.51
CA GLN A 59 11.62 -3.28 -5.93
C GLN A 59 11.62 -2.00 -6.78
N HIS A 60 11.59 -0.80 -6.17
CA HIS A 60 11.69 0.47 -6.90
C HIS A 60 13.11 1.02 -7.06
N HIS A 61 14.13 0.32 -6.55
CA HIS A 61 15.53 0.63 -6.78
C HIS A 61 16.27 -0.46 -7.55
N LYS A 62 15.60 -1.12 -8.53
CA LYS A 62 16.35 -1.85 -9.56
C LYS A 62 16.90 -0.84 -10.58
N ALA A 63 18.10 -0.36 -10.27
CA ALA A 63 19.15 0.07 -11.19
C ALA A 63 18.72 0.41 -12.63
N VAL A 64 18.62 1.70 -12.94
CA VAL A 64 19.25 2.21 -14.16
C VAL A 64 20.53 2.89 -13.73
N THR A 65 21.56 2.07 -13.50
CA THR A 65 22.95 2.55 -13.47
C THR A 65 23.27 3.01 -14.88
N SER A 66 23.55 4.29 -15.00
CA SER A 66 24.18 4.92 -16.15
C SER A 66 25.43 4.15 -16.58
N GLY A 67 25.55 3.87 -17.88
CA GLY A 67 26.73 3.33 -18.55
C GLY A 67 26.28 2.86 -19.94
N GLY A 68 26.50 3.60 -21.02
CA GLY A 68 27.77 4.17 -21.44
C GLY A 68 28.30 3.30 -22.56
N ASN A 69 28.07 3.71 -23.81
CA ASN A 69 28.97 3.53 -24.96
C ASN A 69 28.50 4.43 -26.11
#